data_AF-A0A9C9MI96-F1
#
_entry.id   AF-A0A9C9MI96-F1
#
_cell.length_a   1.000
_cell.length_b   1.000
_cell.length_c   1.000
_cell.angle_alpha   90.00
_cell.angle_beta   90.00
_cell.angle_gamma   90.00
#
_symmetry.space_group_name_H-M   'P 1'
#
loop_
_entity.id
_entity.type
_entity.pdbx_description
1 polymer ?
#
loop_
_entity_poly.entity_id
_entity_poly.type
_entity_poly.pdbx_seq_one_letter_code
_entity_poly.pdbx_strand_id
1 'polypeptide(L)'
;MLMRALCALLSGWLLALAFPLSLPPLRLPEPIGLIPPILPGAGPEAGYTQLSWLAFVALIPLLELARRSPNGRQAFFWGYFSGVVWLSGHFIWLGSFGPAPVVLLTLYFSLPVGLFAWLARLVYRRGGPGLAVWGLAALWTGIEFARSFGMWAYPWNLLGYSQAGWPAFIQSADLGGVYLVTFLIALGNTALLALLSNTGAFRVRLGHALIAAALVLLNLGYGEYRLATAGPDPAARPYQVALIQGGVESFRSWNTDFMQEVLDAYVPPSRDAINRWEEETVGDEWLPGELTGPPLPRDLLVVWP
;
A
#
# COMPACT_ATOMS: atom_id res chain seq x y z
N MET A 1 -21.04 -25.30 1.43
CA MET A 1 -20.97 -24.08 2.26
C MET A 1 -19.57 -23.93 2.83
N LEU A 2 -19.07 -24.94 3.56
CA LEU A 2 -17.73 -24.98 4.16
C LEU A 2 -16.58 -24.52 3.26
N MET A 3 -16.43 -25.09 2.05
CA MET A 3 -15.36 -24.70 1.11
C MET A 3 -15.35 -23.19 0.79
N ARG A 4 -16.52 -22.57 0.61
CA ARG A 4 -16.61 -21.12 0.32
C ARG A 4 -16.20 -20.28 1.52
N ALA A 5 -16.60 -20.70 2.73
CA ALA A 5 -16.16 -20.06 3.96
C ALA A 5 -14.64 -20.15 4.14
N LEU A 6 -14.05 -21.32 3.91
CA LEU A 6 -12.60 -21.53 4.00
C LEU A 6 -11.85 -20.68 2.96
N CYS A 7 -12.31 -20.63 1.71
CA CYS A 7 -11.72 -19.78 0.69
C CYS A 7 -11.80 -18.29 1.04
N ALA A 8 -12.95 -17.83 1.55
CA ALA A 8 -13.12 -16.42 1.94
C ALA A 8 -12.24 -16.06 3.15
N LEU A 9 -12.18 -16.92 4.17
CA LEU A 9 -11.29 -16.74 5.32
C LEU A 9 -9.82 -16.72 4.89
N LEU A 10 -9.41 -17.70 4.10
CA LEU A 10 -8.03 -17.83 3.64
C LEU A 10 -7.61 -16.63 2.79
N SER A 11 -8.41 -16.21 1.82
CA SER A 11 -8.09 -15.03 1.00
C SER A 11 -8.04 -13.76 1.85
N GLY A 12 -9.02 -13.56 2.74
CA GLY A 12 -9.04 -12.41 3.64
C GLY A 12 -7.80 -12.33 4.54
N TRP A 13 -7.37 -13.46 5.11
CA TRP A 13 -6.15 -13.52 5.93
C TRP A 13 -4.87 -13.33 5.12
N LEU A 14 -4.77 -13.96 3.94
CA LEU A 14 -3.60 -13.78 3.05
C LEU A 14 -3.48 -12.31 2.60
N LEU A 15 -4.60 -11.68 2.27
CA LEU A 15 -4.63 -10.25 1.97
C LEU A 15 -4.26 -9.42 3.20
N ALA A 16 -4.74 -9.77 4.40
CA ALA A 16 -4.36 -9.02 5.60
C ALA A 16 -2.86 -9.12 5.91
N LEU A 17 -2.28 -10.31 5.78
CA LEU A 17 -0.86 -10.54 6.06
C LEU A 17 0.08 -10.01 4.96
N ALA A 18 -0.45 -9.76 3.77
CA ALA A 18 0.32 -9.20 2.66
C ALA A 18 0.68 -7.71 2.87
N PHE A 19 -0.01 -7.01 3.77
CA PHE A 19 0.21 -5.60 4.06
C PHE A 19 0.99 -5.45 5.37
N PRO A 20 1.69 -4.32 5.58
CA PRO A 20 2.26 -4.00 6.88
C PRO A 20 1.13 -3.89 7.91
N LEU A 21 0.96 -4.95 8.70
CA LEU A 21 0.11 -4.92 9.87
C LEU A 21 0.85 -4.15 10.95
N SER A 22 0.32 -2.98 11.32
CA SER A 22 0.60 -2.36 12.60
C SER A 22 -0.06 -3.20 13.69
N LEU A 23 0.51 -4.37 13.98
CA LEU A 23 0.25 -4.99 15.28
C LEU A 23 0.77 -3.96 16.29
N PRO A 24 -0.04 -3.55 17.30
CA PRO A 24 0.52 -2.76 18.40
C PRO A 24 1.75 -3.52 18.86
N PRO A 25 2.91 -2.86 19.07
CA PRO A 25 4.12 -3.57 19.46
C PRO A 25 3.72 -4.42 20.66
N LEU A 26 3.68 -5.74 20.47
CA LEU A 26 3.78 -6.65 21.58
C LEU A 26 5.07 -6.18 22.22
N ARG A 27 4.97 -5.50 23.37
CA ARG A 27 6.10 -5.28 24.25
C ARG A 27 6.50 -6.68 24.72
N LEU A 28 7.09 -7.45 23.81
CA LEU A 28 7.90 -8.58 24.18
C LEU A 28 8.99 -7.95 25.04
N PRO A 29 9.19 -8.44 26.29
CA PRO A 29 10.32 -7.99 27.07
C PRO A 29 11.56 -8.11 26.20
N GLU A 30 12.26 -6.97 26.02
CA GLU A 30 13.50 -6.78 25.25
C GLU A 30 14.16 -8.12 24.85
N PRO A 31 14.19 -8.48 23.55
CA PRO A 31 14.85 -9.71 23.16
C PRO A 31 16.36 -9.55 23.38
N ILE A 32 16.89 -10.31 24.34
CA ILE A 32 18.32 -10.63 24.45
C ILE A 32 18.80 -11.01 23.04
N GLY A 33 19.72 -10.21 22.49
CA GLY A 33 19.98 -10.11 21.06
C GLY A 33 20.61 -11.33 20.40
N LEU A 34 19.80 -12.36 20.11
CA LEU A 34 20.26 -13.61 19.49
C LEU A 34 19.21 -14.23 18.55
N ILE A 35 18.60 -13.44 17.65
CA ILE A 35 17.91 -14.02 16.48
C ILE A 35 18.54 -13.42 15.22
N PRO A 36 19.34 -14.18 14.44
CA PRO A 36 19.89 -13.67 13.19
C PRO A 36 18.77 -13.45 12.15
N PRO A 37 18.91 -12.44 11.28
CA PRO A 37 17.93 -12.14 10.23
C PRO A 37 17.91 -13.28 9.21
N ILE A 38 16.74 -13.92 9.05
CA ILE A 38 16.55 -15.02 8.10
C ILE A 38 16.38 -14.50 6.66
N LEU A 39 16.26 -13.18 6.42
CA LEU A 39 16.09 -12.59 5.09
C LEU A 39 16.85 -11.25 4.94
N PRO A 40 17.40 -10.94 3.75
CA PRO A 40 18.04 -9.65 3.49
C PRO A 40 16.99 -8.53 3.55
N GLY A 41 17.23 -7.49 4.37
CA GLY A 41 16.36 -6.30 4.48
C GLY A 41 15.78 -6.04 5.87
N ALA A 42 16.01 -6.90 6.86
CA ALA A 42 15.57 -6.66 8.24
C ALA A 42 16.55 -5.71 8.96
N GLY A 43 16.41 -4.41 8.72
CA GLY A 43 16.97 -3.36 9.58
C GLY A 43 16.24 -3.26 10.93
N PRO A 44 16.67 -2.37 11.84
CA PRO A 44 16.15 -2.22 13.21
C PRO A 44 14.67 -1.81 13.32
N GLU A 45 13.96 -1.61 12.20
CA GLU A 45 12.52 -1.36 12.12
C GLU A 45 11.66 -2.63 12.34
N ALA A 46 12.07 -3.47 13.28
CA ALA A 46 11.51 -4.79 13.59
C ALA A 46 10.14 -4.70 14.30
N GLY A 47 9.19 -3.95 13.75
CA GLY A 47 7.78 -3.91 14.15
C GLY A 47 6.80 -4.41 13.07
N TYR A 48 7.19 -4.40 11.79
CA TYR A 48 6.33 -4.78 10.68
C TYR A 48 6.86 -6.04 9.99
N THR A 49 6.33 -7.21 10.35
CA THR A 49 6.51 -8.40 9.50
C THR A 49 5.65 -8.23 8.25
N GLN A 50 6.26 -7.84 7.13
CA GLN A 50 5.59 -7.72 5.84
C GLN A 50 5.77 -9.03 5.06
N LEU A 51 4.69 -9.80 4.89
CA LEU A 51 4.68 -10.97 4.02
C LEU A 51 4.14 -10.58 2.64
N SER A 52 4.75 -9.55 2.03
CA SER A 52 4.31 -8.92 0.77
C SER A 52 4.16 -9.92 -0.38
N TRP A 53 4.95 -10.99 -0.38
CA TRP A 53 4.86 -12.09 -1.34
C TRP A 53 3.52 -12.84 -1.28
N LEU A 54 2.81 -12.83 -0.14
CA LEU A 54 1.48 -13.43 -0.03
C LEU A 54 0.48 -12.76 -0.98
N ALA A 55 0.67 -11.49 -1.35
CA ALA A 55 -0.20 -10.79 -2.29
C ALA A 55 -0.34 -11.53 -3.63
N PHE A 56 0.71 -12.25 -4.07
CA PHE A 56 0.72 -13.02 -5.33
C PHE A 56 -0.10 -14.32 -5.29
N VAL A 57 -0.52 -14.75 -4.10
CA VAL A 57 -1.39 -15.92 -3.91
C VAL A 57 -2.68 -15.60 -3.17
N ALA A 58 -2.81 -14.38 -2.62
CA ALA A 58 -3.91 -13.98 -1.75
C ALA A 58 -5.26 -13.96 -2.44
N LEU A 59 -5.32 -13.68 -3.75
CA LEU A 59 -6.58 -13.68 -4.51
C LEU A 59 -6.97 -15.07 -5.01
N ILE A 60 -6.06 -16.06 -5.01
CA ILE A 60 -6.35 -17.41 -5.53
C ILE A 60 -7.57 -18.04 -4.84
N PRO A 61 -7.71 -18.04 -3.50
CA PRO A 61 -8.89 -18.63 -2.87
C PRO A 61 -10.18 -17.86 -3.19
N LEU A 62 -10.12 -16.52 -3.28
CA LEU A 62 -11.27 -15.68 -3.65
C LEU A 62 -11.73 -15.94 -5.10
N LEU A 63 -10.78 -16.08 -6.02
CA LEU A 63 -11.04 -16.43 -7.40
C LEU A 63 -11.64 -17.83 -7.54
N GLU A 64 -11.12 -18.82 -6.80
CA GLU A 64 -11.64 -20.18 -6.78
C GLU A 64 -13.06 -20.23 -6.18
N LEU A 65 -13.31 -19.42 -5.14
CA LEU A 65 -14.63 -19.20 -4.59
C LEU A 65 -15.60 -18.62 -5.62
N ALA A 66 -15.18 -17.61 -6.38
CA ALA A 66 -16.00 -17.02 -7.44
C ALA A 66 -16.32 -18.05 -8.53
N ARG A 67 -15.31 -18.82 -8.96
CA ARG A 67 -15.41 -19.85 -10.00
C ARG A 67 -16.38 -20.97 -9.63
N ARG A 68 -16.34 -21.44 -8.38
CA ARG A 68 -17.18 -22.55 -7.89
C ARG A 68 -18.52 -22.11 -7.29
N SER A 69 -18.80 -20.81 -7.23
CA SER A 69 -20.02 -20.32 -6.60
C SER A 69 -21.27 -20.66 -7.43
N PRO A 70 -22.32 -21.24 -6.81
CA PRO A 70 -23.49 -21.73 -7.55
C PRO A 70 -24.29 -20.58 -8.19
N ASN A 71 -24.36 -19.43 -7.53
CA ASN A 71 -25.07 -18.25 -8.01
C ASN A 71 -24.31 -16.96 -7.64
N GLY A 72 -24.73 -15.85 -8.24
CA GLY A 72 -24.10 -14.54 -8.04
C GLY A 72 -24.21 -14.03 -6.59
N ARG A 73 -25.35 -14.28 -5.93
CA ARG A 73 -25.55 -13.86 -4.53
C ARG A 73 -24.53 -14.50 -3.59
N GLN A 74 -24.25 -15.79 -3.79
CA GLN A 74 -23.25 -16.53 -3.02
C GLN A 74 -21.82 -16.06 -3.32
N ALA A 75 -21.50 -15.76 -4.59
CA ALA A 75 -20.19 -15.20 -4.93
C ALA A 75 -20.00 -13.83 -4.26
N PHE A 76 -20.99 -12.95 -4.34
CA PHE A 76 -20.98 -11.65 -3.70
C PHE A 76 -20.84 -11.76 -2.18
N PHE A 77 -21.70 -12.55 -1.52
CA PHE A 77 -21.72 -12.66 -0.06
C PHE A 77 -20.38 -13.15 0.50
N TRP A 78 -19.81 -14.21 -0.08
CA TRP A 78 -18.54 -14.74 0.42
C TRP A 78 -17.34 -13.91 -0.01
N GLY A 79 -17.38 -13.25 -1.17
CA GLY A 79 -16.36 -12.26 -1.54
C GLY A 79 -16.38 -11.05 -0.61
N TYR A 80 -17.57 -10.56 -0.27
CA TYR A 80 -17.77 -9.50 0.71
C TYR A 80 -17.23 -9.92 2.08
N PHE A 81 -17.56 -11.13 2.54
CA PHE A 81 -17.01 -11.67 3.79
C PHE A 81 -15.48 -11.76 3.78
N SER A 82 -14.87 -12.14 2.65
CA SER A 82 -13.41 -12.11 2.48
C SER A 82 -12.84 -10.70 2.66
N GLY A 83 -13.51 -9.68 2.11
CA GLY A 83 -13.16 -8.28 2.31
C GLY A 83 -13.26 -7.85 3.77
N VAL A 84 -14.30 -8.29 4.48
CA VAL A 84 -14.48 -7.98 5.91
C VAL A 84 -13.31 -8.55 6.71
N VAL A 85 -12.93 -9.80 6.47
CA VAL A 85 -11.78 -10.45 7.14
C VAL A 85 -10.49 -9.68 6.87
N TRP A 86 -10.24 -9.29 5.61
CA TRP A 86 -9.07 -8.52 5.23
C TRP A 86 -9.00 -7.16 5.96
N LEU A 87 -10.09 -6.40 5.91
CA LEU A 87 -10.10 -5.01 6.37
C LEU A 87 -10.27 -4.86 7.87
N SER A 88 -10.83 -5.86 8.57
CA SER A 88 -10.99 -5.82 10.03
C SER A 88 -9.66 -5.65 10.76
N GLY A 89 -8.58 -6.28 10.25
CA GLY A 89 -7.24 -6.11 10.81
C GLY A 89 -6.59 -4.77 10.49
N HIS A 90 -7.03 -4.08 9.43
CA HIS A 90 -6.42 -2.85 8.93
C HIS A 90 -7.09 -1.58 9.43
N PHE A 91 -8.34 -1.68 9.88
CA PHE A 91 -9.12 -0.54 10.37
C PHE A 91 -9.18 -0.46 11.89
N ILE A 92 -8.40 -1.26 12.61
CA ILE A 92 -8.36 -1.22 14.08
C ILE A 92 -7.90 0.14 14.63
N TRP A 93 -7.04 0.87 13.90
CA TRP A 93 -6.57 2.20 14.28
C TRP A 93 -7.71 3.25 14.35
N LEU A 94 -8.79 3.02 13.60
CA LEU A 94 -10.00 3.85 13.67
C LEU A 94 -10.74 3.70 15.01
N GLY A 95 -10.37 2.73 15.84
CA GLY A 95 -10.91 2.58 17.19
C GLY A 95 -10.71 3.81 18.07
N SER A 96 -9.72 4.65 17.75
CA SER A 96 -9.50 5.96 18.37
C SER A 96 -10.69 6.92 18.20
N PHE A 97 -11.51 6.72 17.17
CA PHE A 97 -12.74 7.48 16.89
C PHE A 97 -14.00 6.73 17.37
N GLY A 98 -13.84 5.63 18.11
CA GLY A 98 -14.90 4.74 18.59
C GLY A 98 -15.10 3.49 17.73
N PRO A 99 -15.97 2.56 18.17
CA PRO A 99 -16.18 1.29 17.48
C PRO A 99 -16.99 1.43 16.18
N ALA A 100 -17.83 2.46 16.06
CA ALA A 100 -18.72 2.63 14.91
C ALA A 100 -17.95 2.87 13.59
N PRO A 101 -16.94 3.77 13.51
CA PRO A 101 -16.12 3.92 12.32
C PRO A 101 -15.43 2.63 11.87
N VAL A 102 -14.88 1.84 12.82
CA VAL A 102 -14.23 0.56 12.52
C VAL A 102 -15.21 -0.38 11.81
N VAL A 103 -16.40 -0.57 12.38
CA VAL A 103 -17.41 -1.48 11.83
C VAL A 103 -17.97 -0.97 10.51
N LEU A 104 -18.43 0.29 10.47
CA LEU A 104 -19.09 0.85 9.29
C LEU A 104 -18.16 0.94 8.09
N LEU A 105 -16.91 1.39 8.28
CA LEU A 105 -15.94 1.49 7.19
C LEU A 105 -15.45 0.10 6.76
N THR A 106 -15.25 -0.85 7.67
CA THR A 106 -14.95 -2.24 7.28
C THR A 106 -16.04 -2.82 6.39
N LEU A 107 -17.31 -2.67 6.79
CA LEU A 107 -18.44 -3.16 6.00
C LEU A 107 -18.52 -2.45 4.64
N TYR A 108 -18.46 -1.12 4.63
CA TYR A 108 -18.51 -0.33 3.39
C TYR A 108 -17.38 -0.70 2.41
N PHE A 109 -16.13 -0.73 2.88
CA PHE A 109 -14.96 -1.01 2.03
C PHE A 109 -14.80 -2.46 1.61
N SER A 110 -15.61 -3.36 2.17
CA SER A 110 -15.66 -4.77 1.73
C SER A 110 -16.56 -4.97 0.51
N LEU A 111 -17.44 -4.02 0.18
CA LEU A 111 -18.35 -4.10 -0.98
C LEU A 111 -17.62 -4.32 -2.32
N PRO A 112 -16.51 -3.64 -2.63
CA PRO A 112 -15.74 -3.87 -3.86
C PRO A 112 -15.23 -5.32 -3.99
N VAL A 113 -14.89 -5.99 -2.89
CA VAL A 113 -14.41 -7.39 -2.90
C VAL A 113 -15.57 -8.35 -3.22
N GLY A 114 -16.76 -8.07 -2.67
CA GLY A 114 -17.99 -8.78 -3.05
C GLY A 114 -18.37 -8.56 -4.52
N LEU A 115 -18.29 -7.31 -4.99
CA LEU A 115 -18.54 -6.95 -6.39
C LEU A 115 -17.57 -7.67 -7.32
N PHE A 116 -16.27 -7.70 -6.98
CA PHE A 116 -15.25 -8.44 -7.71
C PHE A 116 -15.60 -9.92 -7.80
N ALA A 117 -15.91 -10.60 -6.69
CA ALA A 117 -16.24 -12.02 -6.71
C ALA A 117 -17.49 -12.32 -7.56
N TRP A 118 -18.49 -11.43 -7.52
CA TRP A 118 -19.67 -11.54 -8.37
C TRP A 118 -19.35 -11.42 -9.86
N LEU A 119 -18.60 -10.38 -10.25
CA LEU A 119 -18.20 -10.14 -11.65
C LEU A 119 -17.22 -11.22 -12.15
N ALA A 120 -16.28 -11.65 -11.32
CA ALA A 120 -15.34 -12.73 -11.61
C ALA A 120 -16.07 -14.04 -11.92
N ARG A 121 -17.16 -14.34 -11.20
CA ARG A 121 -18.02 -15.48 -11.53
C ARG A 121 -18.61 -15.36 -12.93
N LEU A 122 -19.04 -14.16 -13.37
CA LEU A 122 -19.56 -13.97 -14.73
C LEU A 122 -18.47 -14.19 -15.78
N VAL A 123 -17.26 -13.72 -15.52
CA VAL A 123 -16.08 -13.95 -16.38
C VAL A 123 -15.80 -15.44 -16.51
N TYR A 124 -15.77 -16.20 -15.40
CA TYR A 124 -15.56 -17.65 -15.46
C TYR A 124 -16.67 -18.43 -16.16
N ARG A 125 -17.92 -17.94 -16.14
CA ARG A 125 -19.05 -18.63 -16.79
C ARG A 125 -19.15 -18.36 -18.29
N ARG A 126 -18.60 -17.24 -18.77
CA ARG A 126 -18.77 -16.79 -20.16
C ARG A 126 -17.46 -16.70 -20.94
N GLY A 127 -16.32 -16.72 -20.26
CA GLY A 127 -15.00 -16.51 -20.83
C GLY A 127 -14.18 -17.78 -21.03
N GLY A 128 -13.20 -17.69 -21.92
CA GLY A 128 -12.13 -18.67 -22.07
C GLY A 128 -10.93 -18.38 -21.16
N PRO A 129 -9.88 -19.22 -21.22
CA PRO A 129 -8.65 -19.07 -20.44
C PRO A 129 -8.03 -17.68 -20.47
N GLY A 130 -8.01 -17.01 -21.64
CA GLY A 130 -7.43 -15.68 -21.77
C GLY A 130 -8.22 -14.60 -21.02
N LEU A 131 -9.55 -14.65 -21.09
CA LEU A 131 -10.39 -13.72 -20.31
C LEU A 131 -10.27 -13.99 -18.81
N ALA A 132 -10.07 -15.25 -18.40
CA ALA A 132 -9.83 -15.58 -17.00
C ALA A 132 -8.49 -15.02 -16.49
N VAL A 133 -7.41 -15.09 -17.28
CA VAL A 133 -6.10 -14.56 -16.86
C VAL A 133 -6.10 -13.03 -16.90
N TRP A 134 -6.33 -12.44 -18.07
CA TRP A 134 -6.20 -11.00 -18.28
C TRP A 134 -7.40 -10.21 -17.76
N GLY A 135 -8.60 -10.71 -18.05
CA GLY A 135 -9.84 -10.02 -17.70
C GLY A 135 -10.08 -9.93 -16.20
N LEU A 136 -9.70 -10.95 -15.42
CA LEU A 136 -9.83 -10.91 -13.96
C LEU A 136 -8.79 -9.98 -13.31
N ALA A 137 -7.56 -9.94 -13.83
CA ALA A 137 -6.54 -9.00 -13.37
C ALA A 137 -6.96 -7.55 -13.65
N ALA A 138 -7.43 -7.29 -14.88
CA ALA A 138 -7.98 -6.00 -15.27
C ALA A 138 -9.23 -5.63 -14.45
N LEU A 139 -10.09 -6.60 -14.14
CA LEU A 139 -11.30 -6.39 -13.35
C LEU A 139 -10.97 -5.97 -11.90
N TRP A 140 -10.05 -6.66 -11.23
CA TRP A 140 -9.60 -6.27 -9.88
C TRP A 140 -9.04 -4.84 -9.90
N THR A 141 -8.13 -4.58 -10.84
CA THR A 141 -7.50 -3.27 -11.02
C THR A 141 -8.52 -2.18 -11.33
N GLY A 142 -9.50 -2.45 -12.20
CA GLY A 142 -10.55 -1.51 -12.56
C GLY A 142 -11.48 -1.18 -11.40
N ILE A 143 -11.76 -2.14 -10.51
CA ILE A 143 -12.52 -1.91 -9.28
C ILE A 143 -11.71 -1.05 -8.29
N GLU A 144 -10.40 -1.29 -8.17
CA GLU A 144 -9.49 -0.45 -7.40
C GLU A 144 -9.31 0.95 -8.00
N PHE A 145 -9.34 1.09 -9.32
CA PHE A 145 -9.30 2.39 -9.97
C PHE A 145 -10.62 3.15 -9.76
N ALA A 146 -11.76 2.49 -9.92
CA ALA A 146 -13.08 3.09 -9.75
C ALA A 146 -13.33 3.59 -8.32
N ARG A 147 -12.77 2.94 -7.29
CA ARG A 147 -12.91 3.42 -5.89
C ARG A 147 -12.15 4.72 -5.59
N SER A 148 -11.40 5.23 -6.55
CA SER A 148 -10.63 6.47 -6.42
C SER A 148 -11.40 7.70 -6.90
N PHE A 149 -12.64 7.53 -7.37
CA PHE A 149 -13.47 8.61 -7.93
C PHE A 149 -14.75 8.87 -7.14
N GLY A 150 -15.19 10.14 -7.16
CA GLY A 150 -16.46 10.59 -6.61
C GLY A 150 -16.43 10.90 -5.11
N MET A 151 -17.59 11.25 -4.56
CA MET A 151 -17.74 11.63 -3.14
C MET A 151 -17.47 10.50 -2.16
N TRP A 152 -17.43 9.26 -2.66
CA TRP A 152 -17.17 8.06 -1.87
C TRP A 152 -15.78 7.47 -2.14
N ALA A 153 -14.90 8.25 -2.79
CA ALA A 153 -13.55 7.83 -3.10
C ALA A 153 -12.76 7.57 -1.81
N TYR A 154 -12.12 6.41 -1.73
CA TYR A 154 -11.20 6.09 -0.65
C TYR A 154 -10.25 4.97 -1.12
N PRO A 155 -9.16 5.32 -1.81
CA PRO A 155 -8.19 4.37 -2.37
C PRO A 155 -7.24 3.83 -1.30
N TRP A 156 -7.79 3.38 -0.17
CA TRP A 156 -7.02 2.80 0.92
C TRP A 156 -6.82 1.29 0.73
N ASN A 157 -5.67 0.78 1.16
CA ASN A 157 -5.28 -0.64 1.02
C ASN A 157 -5.43 -1.18 -0.42
N LEU A 158 -4.96 -0.43 -1.42
CA LEU A 158 -4.83 -0.97 -2.78
C LEU A 158 -3.82 -2.11 -2.79
N LEU A 159 -4.09 -3.17 -3.57
CA LEU A 159 -3.24 -4.35 -3.64
C LEU A 159 -1.78 -4.00 -3.97
N GLY A 160 -1.55 -3.00 -4.83
CA GLY A 160 -0.20 -2.51 -5.15
C GLY A 160 0.59 -2.00 -3.94
N TYR A 161 -0.06 -1.43 -2.91
CA TYR A 161 0.62 -0.95 -1.71
C TYR A 161 1.25 -2.06 -0.86
N SER A 162 0.80 -3.32 -1.02
CA SER A 162 1.46 -4.47 -0.38
C SER A 162 2.93 -4.61 -0.80
N GLN A 163 3.35 -3.98 -1.91
CA GLN A 163 4.70 -4.05 -2.44
C GLN A 163 5.55 -2.82 -2.08
N ALA A 164 5.07 -1.93 -1.21
CA ALA A 164 5.83 -0.75 -0.77
C ALA A 164 7.18 -1.12 -0.12
N GLY A 165 7.24 -2.25 0.59
CA GLY A 165 8.47 -2.79 1.16
C GLY A 165 9.35 -3.59 0.18
N TRP A 166 9.00 -3.69 -1.10
CA TRP A 166 9.80 -4.37 -2.13
C TRP A 166 10.21 -3.39 -3.24
N PRO A 167 11.33 -2.65 -3.05
CA PRO A 167 11.75 -1.57 -3.94
C PRO A 167 11.85 -1.98 -5.40
N ALA A 168 12.42 -3.15 -5.69
CA ALA A 168 12.57 -3.64 -7.07
C ALA A 168 11.23 -3.96 -7.76
N PHE A 169 10.19 -4.35 -7.03
CA PHE A 169 8.90 -4.64 -7.65
C PHE A 169 8.06 -3.37 -7.88
N ILE A 170 8.11 -2.41 -6.95
CA ILE A 170 7.23 -1.24 -6.96
C ILE A 170 7.59 -0.18 -8.02
N GLN A 171 8.79 -0.24 -8.62
CA GLN A 171 9.27 0.83 -9.52
C GLN A 171 8.32 1.15 -10.68
N SER A 172 7.60 0.17 -11.23
CA SER A 172 6.63 0.42 -12.33
C SER A 172 5.45 1.31 -11.94
N ALA A 173 5.32 1.69 -10.66
CA ALA A 173 4.46 2.79 -10.26
C ALA A 173 4.81 4.11 -10.97
N ASP A 174 6.05 4.33 -11.42
CA ASP A 174 6.43 5.53 -12.21
C ASP A 174 5.86 5.51 -13.65
N LEU A 175 5.46 4.35 -14.17
CA LEU A 175 4.87 4.20 -15.51
C LEU A 175 3.33 4.29 -15.50
N GLY A 176 2.69 3.64 -14.53
CA GLY A 176 1.22 3.47 -14.51
C GLY A 176 0.59 3.69 -13.14
N GLY A 177 1.32 4.28 -12.20
CA GLY A 177 0.90 4.41 -10.82
C GLY A 177 0.76 3.06 -10.11
N VAL A 178 0.22 3.11 -8.90
CA VAL A 178 -0.08 1.93 -8.09
C VAL A 178 -0.96 0.89 -8.81
N TYR A 179 -1.77 1.30 -9.79
CA TYR A 179 -2.66 0.42 -10.53
C TYR A 179 -1.93 -0.55 -11.46
N LEU A 180 -0.78 -0.17 -12.03
CA LEU A 180 0.06 -1.10 -12.80
C LEU A 180 0.63 -2.19 -11.89
N VAL A 181 1.07 -1.80 -10.68
CA VAL A 181 1.54 -2.74 -9.65
C VAL A 181 0.41 -3.68 -9.22
N THR A 182 -0.78 -3.15 -8.90
CA THR A 182 -2.00 -3.94 -8.63
C THR A 182 -2.27 -4.94 -9.75
N PHE A 183 -2.23 -4.49 -11.01
CA PHE A 183 -2.50 -5.33 -12.16
C PHE A 183 -1.53 -6.50 -12.26
N LEU A 184 -0.24 -6.27 -12.09
CA LEU A 184 0.78 -7.32 -12.16
C LEU A 184 0.63 -8.37 -11.05
N ILE A 185 0.29 -7.95 -9.83
CA ILE A 185 0.01 -8.87 -8.71
C ILE A 185 -1.25 -9.70 -9.00
N ALA A 186 -2.33 -9.04 -9.44
CA ALA A 186 -3.57 -9.72 -9.79
C ALA A 186 -3.38 -10.69 -10.97
N LEU A 187 -2.54 -10.31 -11.95
CA LEU A 187 -2.17 -11.14 -13.09
C LEU A 187 -1.40 -12.40 -12.66
N GLY A 188 -0.49 -12.29 -11.69
CA GLY A 188 0.18 -13.43 -11.08
C GLY A 188 -0.83 -14.41 -10.45
N ASN A 189 -1.77 -13.90 -9.65
CA ASN A 189 -2.81 -14.71 -9.02
C ASN A 189 -3.69 -15.45 -10.05
N THR A 190 -4.14 -14.74 -11.09
CA THR A 190 -5.05 -15.31 -12.10
C THR A 190 -4.33 -16.31 -13.00
N ALA A 191 -3.06 -16.06 -13.35
CA ALA A 191 -2.20 -16.99 -14.09
C ALA A 191 -1.94 -18.27 -13.31
N LEU A 192 -1.59 -18.17 -12.03
CA LEU A 192 -1.38 -19.33 -11.14
C LEU A 192 -2.66 -20.16 -11.04
N LEU A 193 -3.81 -19.53 -10.77
CA LEU A 193 -5.07 -20.26 -10.72
C LEU A 193 -5.44 -20.89 -12.07
N ALA A 194 -5.16 -20.22 -13.20
CA ALA A 194 -5.39 -20.80 -14.51
C ALA A 194 -4.61 -22.11 -14.69
N LEU A 195 -3.35 -22.19 -14.25
CA LEU A 195 -2.56 -23.41 -14.30
C LEU A 195 -3.14 -24.53 -13.41
N LEU A 196 -3.59 -24.17 -12.21
CA LEU A 196 -4.19 -25.11 -11.23
C LEU A 196 -5.61 -25.56 -11.62
N SER A 197 -6.32 -24.77 -12.43
CA SER A 197 -7.67 -25.08 -12.90
C SER A 197 -7.67 -26.15 -13.99
N ASN A 198 -8.82 -26.81 -14.21
CA ASN A 198 -9.02 -27.74 -15.33
C ASN A 198 -10.01 -27.20 -16.38
N THR A 199 -10.06 -25.87 -16.56
CA THR A 199 -11.02 -25.21 -17.46
C THR A 199 -10.39 -24.87 -18.80
N GLY A 200 -10.65 -25.69 -19.82
CA GLY A 200 -10.11 -25.52 -21.17
C GLY A 200 -8.71 -26.12 -21.37
N ALA A 201 -8.22 -26.04 -22.61
CA ALA A 201 -6.98 -26.69 -23.03
C ALA A 201 -5.76 -26.19 -22.24
N PHE A 202 -4.99 -27.12 -21.66
CA PHE A 202 -3.81 -26.82 -20.86
C PHE A 202 -2.77 -25.97 -21.61
N ARG A 203 -2.52 -26.27 -22.89
CA ARG A 203 -1.58 -25.49 -23.73
C ARG A 203 -1.95 -24.02 -23.83
N VAL A 204 -3.25 -23.71 -23.92
CA VAL A 204 -3.73 -22.32 -23.99
C VAL A 204 -3.53 -21.63 -22.64
N ARG A 205 -3.89 -22.30 -21.53
CA ARG A 205 -3.69 -21.81 -20.17
C ARG A 205 -2.21 -21.53 -19.88
N LEU A 206 -1.34 -22.46 -20.27
CA LEU A 206 0.09 -22.34 -20.14
C LEU A 206 0.65 -21.16 -20.93
N GLY A 207 0.23 -20.96 -22.18
CA GLY A 207 0.68 -19.80 -22.98
C GLY A 207 0.37 -18.46 -22.29
N HIS A 208 -0.85 -18.30 -21.75
CA HIS A 208 -1.22 -17.07 -21.03
C HIS A 208 -0.43 -16.91 -19.73
N ALA A 209 -0.23 -18.00 -18.97
CA ALA A 209 0.54 -17.99 -17.74
C ALA A 209 2.03 -17.66 -17.98
N LEU A 210 2.61 -18.15 -19.08
CA LEU A 210 3.99 -17.83 -19.46
C LEU A 210 4.14 -16.35 -19.82
N ILE A 211 3.19 -15.77 -20.56
CA ILE A 211 3.21 -14.33 -20.88
C ILE A 211 3.06 -13.51 -19.60
N ALA A 212 2.13 -13.88 -18.71
CA ALA A 212 1.97 -13.24 -17.40
C ALA A 212 3.26 -13.30 -16.56
N ALA A 213 3.89 -14.47 -16.48
CA ALA A 213 5.16 -14.64 -15.77
C ALA A 213 6.27 -13.79 -16.40
N ALA A 214 6.34 -13.72 -17.73
CA ALA A 214 7.30 -12.85 -18.42
C ALA A 214 7.10 -11.37 -18.08
N LEU A 215 5.85 -10.88 -18.00
CA LEU A 215 5.57 -9.49 -17.59
C LEU A 215 5.98 -9.22 -16.14
N VAL A 216 5.72 -10.16 -15.23
CA VAL A 216 6.13 -10.05 -13.81
C VAL A 216 7.66 -10.02 -13.69
N LEU A 217 8.37 -10.86 -14.45
CA LEU A 217 9.84 -10.86 -14.48
C LEU A 217 10.41 -9.61 -15.15
N LEU A 218 9.78 -9.11 -16.21
CA LEU A 218 10.16 -7.85 -16.84
C LEU A 218 9.96 -6.66 -15.89
N ASN A 219 8.91 -6.67 -15.07
CA ASN A 219 8.70 -5.67 -14.03
C ASN A 219 9.84 -5.66 -13.00
N LEU A 220 10.27 -6.84 -12.54
CA LEU A 220 11.42 -6.97 -11.65
C LEU A 220 12.71 -6.46 -12.32
N GLY A 221 12.97 -6.87 -13.56
CA GLY A 221 14.14 -6.39 -14.32
C GLY A 221 14.11 -4.88 -14.54
N TYR A 222 12.94 -4.32 -14.83
CA TYR A 222 12.75 -2.87 -14.93
C TYR A 222 13.06 -2.17 -13.60
N GLY A 223 12.58 -2.69 -12.48
CA GLY A 223 12.82 -2.06 -11.20
C GLY A 223 14.26 -2.13 -10.73
N GLU A 224 14.96 -3.25 -10.95
CA GLU A 224 16.41 -3.32 -10.72
C GLU A 224 17.17 -2.32 -11.60
N TYR A 225 16.79 -2.22 -12.89
CA TYR A 225 17.36 -1.22 -13.80
C TYR A 225 17.12 0.22 -13.30
N ARG A 226 15.90 0.53 -12.85
CA ARG A 226 15.58 1.86 -12.32
C ARG A 226 16.35 2.16 -11.05
N LEU A 227 16.42 1.23 -10.10
CA LEU A 227 17.20 1.42 -8.87
C LEU A 227 18.70 1.60 -9.15
N ALA A 228 19.24 0.92 -10.16
CA ALA A 228 20.64 1.05 -10.54
C ALA A 228 20.96 2.36 -11.29
N THR A 229 19.96 2.98 -11.94
CA THR A 229 20.17 4.16 -12.81
C THR A 229 19.57 5.45 -12.26
N ALA A 230 18.59 5.36 -11.38
CA ALA A 230 17.97 6.50 -10.70
C ALA A 230 18.82 6.91 -9.50
N GLY A 231 19.95 7.56 -9.78
CA GLY A 231 20.71 8.32 -8.80
C GLY A 231 20.39 9.81 -8.90
N PRO A 232 20.68 10.61 -7.85
CA PRO A 232 20.70 12.06 -7.99
C PRO A 232 21.64 12.44 -9.15
N ASP A 233 21.22 13.40 -9.98
CA ASP A 233 22.10 13.96 -10.99
C ASP A 233 23.39 14.45 -10.29
N PRO A 234 24.58 13.95 -10.66
CA PRO A 234 25.83 14.39 -10.04
C PRO A 234 26.07 15.90 -10.19
N ALA A 235 25.44 16.54 -11.19
CA ALA A 235 25.47 17.97 -11.40
C ALA A 235 24.40 18.73 -10.60
N ALA A 236 23.42 18.05 -10.00
CA ALA A 236 22.42 18.69 -9.16
C ALA A 236 23.05 19.19 -7.86
N ARG A 237 22.74 20.44 -7.52
CA ARG A 237 23.16 21.03 -6.25
C ARG A 237 22.27 20.47 -5.13
N PRO A 238 22.85 19.94 -4.03
CA PRO A 238 22.05 19.45 -2.91
C PRO A 238 21.32 20.61 -2.23
N TYR A 239 20.04 20.42 -1.93
CA TYR A 239 19.27 21.32 -1.08
C TYR A 239 19.34 20.84 0.37
N GLN A 240 19.48 21.76 1.31
CA GLN A 240 19.26 21.45 2.70
C GLN A 240 17.76 21.55 3.00
N VAL A 241 17.21 20.55 3.68
CA VAL A 241 15.79 20.51 4.05
C VAL A 241 15.68 20.32 5.54
N ALA A 242 15.02 21.25 6.22
CA ALA A 242 14.69 21.15 7.63
C ALA A 242 13.23 20.71 7.78
N LEU A 243 13.01 19.52 8.33
CA LEU A 243 11.69 19.00 8.68
C LEU A 243 11.42 19.25 10.16
N ILE A 244 10.50 20.17 10.48
CA ILE A 244 10.16 20.48 11.87
C ILE A 244 8.96 19.63 12.29
N GLN A 245 9.13 18.79 13.30
CA GLN A 245 8.06 17.96 13.86
C GLN A 245 7.71 18.47 15.26
N GLY A 246 6.68 19.31 15.37
CA GLY A 246 6.29 19.94 16.64
C GLY A 246 5.72 18.98 17.67
N GLY A 247 5.26 17.79 17.25
CA GLY A 247 4.78 16.74 18.16
C GLY A 247 3.53 17.09 18.97
N VAL A 248 2.78 18.11 18.55
CA VAL A 248 1.59 18.59 19.26
C VAL A 248 0.44 17.59 19.13
N GLU A 249 -0.28 17.34 20.22
CA GLU A 249 -1.39 16.38 20.27
C GLU A 249 -2.56 16.82 19.38
N SER A 250 -3.00 15.95 18.48
CA SER A 250 -4.04 16.28 17.48
C SER A 250 -5.49 16.20 18.00
N PHE A 251 -5.74 15.63 19.17
CA PHE A 251 -7.09 15.41 19.72
C PHE A 251 -7.56 16.50 20.70
N ARG A 252 -6.96 17.70 20.65
CA ARG A 252 -7.38 18.85 21.45
C ARG A 252 -8.35 19.76 20.70
N SER A 253 -9.32 20.30 21.42
CA SER A 253 -10.21 21.34 20.91
C SER A 253 -9.43 22.61 20.59
N TRP A 254 -9.73 23.21 19.45
CA TRP A 254 -9.15 24.49 19.04
C TRP A 254 -9.54 25.60 20.01
N ASN A 255 -8.54 26.19 20.67
CA ASN A 255 -8.65 27.37 21.49
C ASN A 255 -7.34 28.20 21.40
N THR A 256 -7.34 29.40 21.96
CA THR A 256 -6.20 30.32 21.87
C THR A 256 -4.93 29.73 22.49
N ASP A 257 -5.06 29.02 23.62
CA ASP A 257 -3.92 28.40 24.30
C ASP A 257 -3.28 27.29 23.46
N PHE A 258 -4.11 26.44 22.83
CA PHE A 258 -3.64 25.39 21.92
C PHE A 258 -2.99 25.98 20.66
N MET A 259 -3.55 27.07 20.13
CA MET A 259 -2.95 27.77 19.00
C MET A 259 -1.56 28.33 19.36
N GLN A 260 -1.41 28.91 20.56
CA GLN A 260 -0.13 29.40 21.03
C GLN A 260 0.89 28.27 21.20
N GLU A 261 0.49 27.14 21.78
CA GLU A 261 1.34 25.95 21.90
C GLU A 261 1.81 25.42 20.54
N VAL A 262 0.92 25.36 19.54
CA VAL A 262 1.31 25.01 18.17
C VAL A 262 2.34 25.99 17.62
N LEU A 263 2.13 27.30 17.78
CA LEU A 263 3.11 28.30 17.33
C LEU A 263 4.45 28.14 18.04
N ASP A 264 4.45 27.90 19.34
CA ASP A 264 5.67 27.70 20.14
C ASP A 264 6.40 26.40 19.79
N ALA A 265 5.69 25.38 19.32
CA ALA A 265 6.27 24.11 18.86
C ALA A 265 6.93 24.21 17.48
N TYR A 266 6.48 25.11 16.61
CA TYR A 266 6.96 25.20 15.23
C TYR A 266 7.85 26.42 14.95
N VAL A 267 7.53 27.59 15.51
CA VAL A 267 8.21 28.86 15.15
C VAL A 267 9.65 28.92 15.66
N PRO A 268 9.96 28.68 16.95
CA PRO A 268 11.35 28.72 17.43
C PRO A 268 12.26 27.69 16.73
N PRO A 269 11.91 26.39 16.61
CA PRO A 269 12.75 25.43 15.89
C PRO A 269 12.95 25.76 14.42
N SER A 270 11.96 26.38 13.76
CA SER A 270 12.12 26.86 12.38
C SER A 270 13.11 28.00 12.28
N ARG A 271 13.05 28.97 13.21
CA ARG A 271 14.02 30.08 13.27
C ARG A 271 15.42 29.56 13.56
N ASP A 272 15.55 28.63 14.49
CA ASP A 272 16.84 28.00 14.81
C ASP A 272 17.42 27.27 13.60
N ALA A 273 16.61 26.56 12.82
CA ALA A 273 17.05 25.88 11.61
C ALA A 273 17.53 26.87 10.54
N ILE A 274 16.84 28.01 10.38
CA ILE A 274 17.25 29.08 9.46
C ILE A 274 18.56 29.70 9.93
N ASN A 275 18.66 30.07 11.21
CA ASN A 275 19.85 30.70 11.77
C ASN A 275 21.09 29.80 11.65
N ARG A 276 20.96 28.50 11.96
CA ARG A 276 22.06 27.54 11.78
C ARG A 276 22.51 27.43 10.33
N TRP A 277 21.56 27.41 9.38
CA TRP A 277 21.89 27.39 7.97
C TRP A 277 22.66 28.66 7.55
N GLU A 278 22.22 29.82 8.03
CA GLU A 278 22.90 31.10 7.78
C GLU A 278 24.32 31.10 8.35
N GLU A 279 24.51 30.66 9.60
CA GLU A 279 25.83 30.53 10.26
C GLU A 279 26.76 29.57 9.52
N GLU A 280 26.24 28.43 9.03
CA GLU A 280 27.03 27.41 8.34
C GLU A 280 27.38 27.79 6.88
N THR A 281 26.55 28.62 6.24
CA THR A 281 26.64 28.91 4.78
C THR A 281 27.16 30.31 4.47
N VAL A 282 26.93 31.28 5.35
CA VAL A 282 27.33 32.68 5.22
C VAL A 282 28.37 32.95 6.31
N GLY A 283 29.63 32.58 6.08
CA GLY A 283 30.69 32.82 7.07
C GLY A 283 30.81 34.30 7.46
N ASP A 284 31.02 34.57 8.76
CA ASP A 284 31.45 35.79 9.50
C ASP A 284 31.09 37.21 9.01
N GLU A 285 30.31 37.41 7.94
CA GLU A 285 30.10 38.73 7.32
C GLU A 285 28.70 39.30 7.52
N TRP A 286 28.01 38.94 8.62
CA TRP A 286 26.76 39.62 8.98
C TRP A 286 26.46 39.73 10.48
N LEU A 287 26.00 40.92 10.88
CA LEU A 287 25.48 41.27 12.21
C LEU A 287 24.02 41.75 12.09
N PRO A 288 23.15 41.52 13.09
CA PRO A 288 21.71 41.60 12.93
C PRO A 288 21.13 43.00 13.14
N GLY A 289 20.17 43.37 12.27
CA GLY A 289 19.26 44.48 12.53
C GLY A 289 18.62 45.06 11.27
N GLU A 290 17.50 44.49 10.82
CA GLU A 290 16.38 45.22 10.19
C GLU A 290 15.21 44.26 9.88
N LEU A 291 13.98 44.71 10.14
CA LEU A 291 12.71 43.95 9.99
C LEU A 291 12.26 43.79 8.51
N THR A 292 13.21 43.83 7.58
CA THR A 292 13.05 43.49 6.16
C THR A 292 14.04 42.38 5.87
N GLY A 293 13.69 41.14 6.26
CA GLY A 293 14.58 40.00 6.12
C GLY A 293 15.01 39.78 4.66
N PRO A 294 16.23 39.23 4.42
CA PRO A 294 16.68 38.87 3.09
C PRO A 294 15.70 37.89 2.42
N PRO A 295 15.69 37.79 1.08
CA PRO A 295 14.97 36.71 0.41
C PRO A 295 15.39 35.38 1.05
N LEU A 296 14.42 34.52 1.34
CA LEU A 296 14.66 33.18 1.89
C LEU A 296 15.86 32.54 1.18
N PRO A 297 16.76 31.86 1.92
CA PRO A 297 17.86 31.11 1.35
C PRO A 297 17.43 30.37 0.08
N ARG A 298 18.11 30.61 -1.05
CA ARG A 298 17.74 29.92 -2.29
C ARG A 298 17.90 28.39 -2.19
N ASP A 299 18.62 27.91 -1.17
CA ASP A 299 19.05 26.52 -1.01
C ASP A 299 18.58 25.85 0.32
N LEU A 300 17.79 26.53 1.18
CA LEU A 300 17.15 25.94 2.37
C LEU A 300 15.63 25.89 2.20
N LEU A 301 15.05 24.69 2.35
CA LEU A 301 13.60 24.50 2.42
C LEU A 301 13.20 24.07 3.84
N VAL A 302 12.46 24.93 4.54
CA VAL A 302 11.83 24.57 5.82
C VAL A 302 10.43 24.05 5.54
N VAL A 303 10.15 22.82 5.98
CA VAL A 303 8.86 22.15 5.76
C VAL A 303 8.20 21.85 7.10
N TRP A 304 6.93 22.23 7.22
CA TRP A 304 6.04 21.84 8.30
C TRP A 304 5.07 20.75 7.78
N PRO A 305 4.90 19.63 8.49
CA PRO A 305 3.93 18.58 8.16
C PRO A 305 2.48 18.97 8.45
#